data_AF-A0A5C6XI80-F1
#
_entry.id   AF-A0A5C6XI80-F1
#
_cell.length_a   1.000
_cell.length_b   1.000
_cell.length_c   1.000
_cell.angle_alpha   90.00
_cell.angle_beta   90.00
_cell.angle_gamma   90.00
#
_symmetry.space_group_name_H-M   'P 1'
#
loop_
_entity.id
_entity.type
_entity.pdbx_description
1 polymer ?
#
loop_
_entity_poly.entity_id
_entity_poly.type
_entity_poly.pdbx_seq_one_letter_code
_entity_poly.pdbx_strand_id
1 'polypeptide(L)'
;MLFATTGIALRMLSEEGGERERFGAVLIDEFHERGWEVDVLSAALLRAQSTGAYQGQVVLTSATVDAEAIAGRIDARVHHASGRTYPVEIRYADDVPAPTGDGLAARVRDALARELGSAQDDGGDVLVFLPGKREIQAAEDALGGLARTHNLDIVQVHGSLPVDEIQRAFKPEAPRRRVFLATNVAETSVTLPGVTLVLDSGLARMRVHRGGRSALALVPVAEASMDQRAGRAGRVREGRCVRLWSERYSPEPHAAPEIERIELDDVLLAAASVGLEGPAFLDAPWISMPPGFAVDEARARLRRARALDDQGRLTALGQELATMPVSGAEGRLLIDPP
;
A
#
# COMPACT_ATOMS: atom_id res chain seq x y z
N MET A 1 -1.58 -15.64 -18.13
CA MET A 1 -1.77 -14.53 -17.18
C MET A 1 -0.55 -14.52 -16.28
N LEU A 2 0.18 -13.40 -16.22
CA LEU A 2 1.38 -13.23 -15.43
C LEU A 2 1.04 -12.31 -14.25
N PHE A 3 1.48 -12.66 -13.05
CA PHE A 3 1.38 -11.80 -11.87
C PHE A 3 2.78 -11.35 -11.48
N ALA A 4 2.96 -10.05 -11.29
CA ALA A 4 4.23 -9.44 -10.93
C ALA A 4 3.97 -8.25 -10.02
N THR A 5 4.95 -7.92 -9.17
CA THR A 5 4.93 -6.65 -8.44
C THR A 5 5.19 -5.50 -9.43
N THR A 6 4.76 -4.29 -9.08
CA THR A 6 4.91 -3.11 -9.96
C THR A 6 6.36 -2.84 -10.33
N GLY A 7 7.31 -3.03 -9.41
CA GLY A 7 8.74 -2.91 -9.70
C GLY A 7 9.26 -3.95 -10.70
N ILE A 8 8.80 -5.20 -10.61
CA ILE A 8 9.13 -6.23 -11.60
C ILE A 8 8.52 -5.87 -12.96
N ALA A 9 7.28 -5.37 -12.99
CA ALA A 9 6.63 -4.93 -14.22
C ALA A 9 7.40 -3.78 -14.88
N LEU A 10 7.82 -2.75 -14.12
CA LEU A 10 8.66 -1.66 -14.64
C LEU A 10 9.97 -2.18 -15.24
N ARG A 11 10.62 -3.14 -14.58
CA ARG A 11 11.83 -3.78 -15.10
C ARG A 11 11.57 -4.51 -16.43
N MET A 12 10.50 -5.30 -16.52
CA MET A 12 10.08 -5.95 -17.77
C MET A 12 9.81 -4.93 -18.90
N LEU A 13 9.31 -3.74 -18.56
CA LEU A 13 9.07 -2.66 -19.54
C LEU A 13 10.33 -1.89 -19.94
N SER A 14 11.42 -2.03 -19.20
CA SER A 14 12.71 -1.34 -19.41
C SER A 14 13.73 -2.15 -20.23
N GLU A 15 13.59 -3.48 -20.30
CA GLU A 15 14.54 -4.34 -21.00
C GLU A 15 14.51 -4.12 -22.53
N GLU A 16 15.68 -4.19 -23.18
CA GLU A 16 15.82 -3.97 -24.63
C GLU A 16 14.91 -4.91 -25.44
N GLY A 17 14.06 -4.32 -26.27
CA GLY A 17 13.03 -5.04 -27.03
C GLY A 17 11.62 -4.94 -26.45
N GLY A 18 11.47 -4.38 -25.24
CA GLY A 18 10.20 -3.99 -24.62
C GLY A 18 9.16 -5.11 -24.61
N GLU A 19 9.04 -5.86 -23.52
CA GLU A 19 8.05 -6.95 -23.43
C GLU A 19 6.59 -6.48 -23.53
N ARG A 20 6.33 -5.17 -23.64
CA ARG A 20 5.00 -4.54 -23.82
C ARG A 20 4.20 -5.23 -24.93
N GLU A 21 4.83 -5.57 -26.06
CA GLU A 21 4.15 -6.22 -27.18
C GLU A 21 3.66 -7.64 -26.87
N ARG A 22 4.21 -8.29 -25.84
CA ARG A 22 3.80 -9.64 -25.41
C ARG A 22 2.48 -9.65 -24.64
N PHE A 23 2.04 -8.50 -24.14
CA PHE A 23 0.86 -8.40 -23.29
C PHE A 23 -0.30 -7.77 -24.06
N GLY A 24 -1.39 -8.52 -24.25
CA GLY A 24 -2.63 -7.97 -24.84
C GLY A 24 -3.38 -7.01 -23.90
N ALA A 25 -3.11 -7.10 -22.59
CA ALA A 25 -3.62 -6.18 -21.59
C ALA A 25 -2.69 -6.15 -20.37
N VAL A 26 -2.64 -5.00 -19.68
CA VAL A 26 -2.00 -4.82 -18.37
C VAL A 26 -3.06 -4.36 -17.37
N LEU A 27 -3.19 -5.10 -16.28
CA LEU A 27 -4.07 -4.75 -15.16
C LEU A 27 -3.19 -4.29 -14.00
N ILE A 28 -3.39 -3.05 -13.58
CA ILE A 28 -2.70 -2.41 -12.46
C ILE A 28 -3.65 -2.46 -11.28
N ASP A 29 -3.33 -3.35 -10.33
CA ASP A 29 -4.16 -3.60 -9.16
C ASP A 29 -3.85 -2.68 -7.98
N GLU A 30 -4.83 -2.52 -7.09
CA GLU A 30 -4.72 -1.74 -5.85
C GLU A 30 -4.19 -0.31 -6.05
N PHE A 31 -4.65 0.38 -7.11
CA PHE A 31 -4.23 1.75 -7.42
C PHE A 31 -4.44 2.74 -6.26
N HIS A 32 -5.35 2.43 -5.34
CA HIS A 32 -5.61 3.22 -4.13
C HIS A 32 -4.46 3.24 -3.12
N GLU A 33 -3.47 2.35 -3.22
CA GLU A 33 -2.25 2.45 -2.41
C GLU A 33 -1.39 3.66 -2.82
N ARG A 34 -1.62 4.21 -4.03
CA ARG A 34 -0.97 5.42 -4.56
C ARG A 34 0.56 5.42 -4.44
N GLY A 35 1.16 4.25 -4.64
CA GLY A 35 2.62 4.06 -4.69
C GLY A 35 3.22 4.67 -5.96
N TRP A 36 4.44 5.20 -5.86
CA TRP A 36 5.06 5.91 -6.98
C TRP A 36 5.35 4.99 -8.18
N GLU A 37 5.65 3.70 -7.96
CA GLU A 37 5.88 2.76 -9.05
C GLU A 37 4.63 2.61 -9.93
N VAL A 38 3.45 2.65 -9.31
CA VAL A 38 2.16 2.51 -9.99
C VAL A 38 1.88 3.75 -10.85
N ASP A 39 2.19 4.95 -10.36
CA ASP A 39 2.10 6.19 -11.14
C ASP A 39 3.04 6.14 -12.36
N VAL A 40 4.32 5.73 -12.18
CA VAL A 40 5.29 5.61 -13.29
C VAL A 40 4.84 4.58 -14.32
N LEU A 41 4.41 3.40 -13.87
CA LEU A 41 3.95 2.32 -14.75
C LEU A 41 2.75 2.78 -15.59
N SER A 42 1.78 3.44 -14.94
CA SER A 42 0.59 3.98 -15.61
C SER A 42 0.97 5.04 -16.64
N ALA A 43 1.79 6.01 -16.27
CA ALA A 43 2.24 7.06 -17.19
C ALA A 43 2.98 6.50 -18.41
N ALA A 44 3.85 5.50 -18.20
CA ALA A 44 4.63 4.87 -19.27
C ALA A 44 3.76 4.08 -20.25
N LEU A 45 2.76 3.35 -19.75
CA LEU A 45 1.83 2.58 -20.58
C LEU A 45 0.86 3.50 -21.34
N LEU A 46 0.29 4.50 -20.69
CA LEU A 46 -0.61 5.47 -21.32
C LEU A 46 0.12 6.28 -22.41
N ARG A 47 1.38 6.68 -22.14
CA ARG A 47 2.23 7.33 -23.15
C ARG A 47 2.46 6.41 -24.34
N ALA A 48 2.78 5.14 -24.10
CA ALA A 48 2.98 4.16 -25.17
C ALA A 48 1.70 3.90 -25.98
N GLN A 49 0.51 3.93 -25.35
CA GLN A 49 -0.76 3.88 -26.08
C GLN A 49 -0.94 5.09 -26.99
N SER A 50 -0.66 6.30 -26.49
CA SER A 50 -0.82 7.54 -27.28
C SER A 50 0.10 7.62 -28.50
N THR A 51 1.26 6.95 -28.47
CA THR A 51 2.21 6.92 -29.58
C THR A 51 2.07 5.67 -30.46
N GLY A 52 1.17 4.75 -30.12
CA GLY A 52 0.98 3.47 -30.82
C GLY A 52 2.06 2.42 -30.53
N ALA A 53 3.01 2.70 -29.63
CA ALA A 53 4.04 1.76 -29.18
C ALA A 53 3.49 0.62 -28.30
N TYR A 54 2.25 0.76 -27.80
CA TYR A 54 1.53 -0.31 -27.13
C TYR A 54 0.07 -0.33 -27.59
N GLN A 55 -0.38 -1.48 -28.11
CA GLN A 55 -1.74 -1.65 -28.64
C GLN A 55 -2.69 -2.39 -27.68
N GLY A 56 -2.17 -2.89 -26.56
CA GLY A 56 -2.97 -3.60 -25.57
C GLY A 56 -3.82 -2.67 -24.70
N GLN A 57 -4.69 -3.26 -23.88
CA GLN A 57 -5.51 -2.52 -22.93
C GLN A 57 -4.73 -2.20 -21.65
N VAL A 58 -5.05 -1.09 -21.01
CA VAL A 58 -4.57 -0.74 -19.66
C VAL A 58 -5.80 -0.62 -18.78
N VAL A 59 -5.82 -1.36 -17.66
CA VAL A 59 -6.93 -1.36 -16.71
C VAL A 59 -6.37 -1.00 -15.35
N LEU A 60 -6.89 0.06 -14.74
CA LEU A 60 -6.60 0.43 -13.35
C LEU A 60 -7.73 -0.10 -12.47
N THR A 61 -7.41 -0.90 -11.45
CA THR A 61 -8.39 -1.37 -10.47
C THR A 61 -8.17 -0.68 -9.12
N SER A 62 -9.26 -0.32 -8.46
CA SER A 62 -9.27 0.39 -7.19
C SER A 62 -10.54 0.08 -6.42
N ALA A 63 -10.43 -0.06 -5.10
CA ALA A 63 -11.55 -0.30 -4.20
C ALA A 63 -12.16 0.98 -3.63
N THR A 64 -11.41 2.08 -3.56
CA THR A 64 -11.82 3.27 -2.79
C THR A 64 -11.42 4.62 -3.39
N VAL A 65 -10.67 4.65 -4.49
CA VAL A 65 -10.35 5.95 -5.10
C VAL A 65 -11.57 6.49 -5.84
N ASP A 66 -11.71 7.82 -5.83
CA ASP A 66 -12.53 8.58 -6.77
C ASP A 66 -12.15 8.21 -8.22
N ALA A 67 -12.81 7.18 -8.74
CA ALA A 67 -12.57 6.62 -10.06
C ALA A 67 -12.85 7.66 -11.15
N GLU A 68 -13.80 8.58 -10.91
CA GLU A 68 -14.14 9.65 -11.82
C GLU A 68 -13.02 10.70 -11.89
N ALA A 69 -12.44 11.09 -10.74
CA ALA A 69 -11.31 12.01 -10.71
C ALA A 69 -10.07 11.43 -11.42
N ILE A 70 -9.78 10.13 -11.25
CA ILE A 70 -8.71 9.47 -12.02
C ILE A 70 -9.06 9.44 -13.50
N ALA A 71 -10.25 8.94 -13.84
CA ALA A 71 -10.68 8.78 -15.22
C ALA A 71 -10.63 10.09 -16.00
N GLY A 72 -11.03 11.20 -15.38
CA GLY A 72 -10.95 12.53 -15.99
C GLY A 72 -9.52 13.01 -16.29
N ARG A 73 -8.50 12.54 -15.56
CA ARG A 73 -7.09 12.90 -15.80
C ARG A 73 -6.47 12.16 -16.98
N ILE A 74 -6.97 10.96 -17.28
CA ILE A 74 -6.40 10.07 -18.31
C ILE A 74 -7.39 9.75 -19.44
N ASP A 75 -8.52 10.45 -19.49
CA ASP A 75 -9.63 10.23 -20.43
C ASP A 75 -10.05 8.75 -20.52
N ALA A 76 -10.21 8.11 -19.35
CA ALA A 76 -10.55 6.70 -19.25
C ALA A 76 -12.04 6.47 -19.00
N ARG A 77 -12.52 5.28 -19.35
CA ARG A 77 -13.88 4.84 -19.04
C ARG A 77 -13.92 4.19 -17.65
N VAL A 78 -14.83 4.66 -16.80
CA VAL A 78 -15.09 4.04 -15.50
C VAL A 78 -16.02 2.83 -15.66
N HIS A 79 -15.65 1.72 -15.01
CA HIS A 79 -16.47 0.53 -14.87
C HIS A 79 -16.63 0.21 -13.39
N HIS A 80 -17.88 0.12 -12.93
CA HIS A 80 -18.19 -0.28 -11.56
C HIS A 80 -18.51 -1.77 -11.51
N ALA A 81 -17.83 -2.50 -10.62
CA ALA A 81 -18.18 -3.86 -10.25
C ALA A 81 -18.79 -3.83 -8.85
N SER A 82 -20.01 -4.38 -8.69
CA SER A 82 -20.61 -4.56 -7.38
C SER A 82 -20.08 -5.84 -6.73
N GLY A 83 -19.33 -5.68 -5.65
CA GLY A 83 -19.03 -6.79 -4.75
C GLY A 83 -20.24 -7.09 -3.85
N ARG A 84 -20.42 -8.35 -3.48
CA ARG A 84 -21.31 -8.69 -2.36
C ARG A 84 -20.56 -8.34 -1.07
N THR A 85 -20.98 -7.26 -0.43
CA THR A 85 -20.54 -6.88 0.91
C THR A 85 -21.75 -6.85 1.82
N TYR A 86 -21.55 -7.28 3.05
CA TYR A 86 -22.54 -7.23 4.11
C TYR A 86 -22.28 -5.97 4.96
N PRO A 87 -23.32 -5.41 5.59
CA PRO A 87 -23.16 -4.26 6.49
C PRO A 87 -22.11 -4.50 7.58
N VAL A 88 -21.33 -3.46 7.90
CA VAL A 88 -20.38 -3.46 9.02
C VAL A 88 -20.78 -2.38 10.01
N GLU A 89 -21.10 -2.75 11.24
CA GLU A 89 -21.36 -1.79 12.32
C GLU A 89 -20.05 -1.16 12.77
N ILE A 90 -19.93 0.17 12.69
CA ILE A 90 -18.74 0.90 13.14
C ILE A 90 -18.96 1.45 14.55
N ARG A 91 -17.99 1.21 15.44
CA ARG A 91 -17.93 1.80 16.79
C ARG A 91 -16.59 2.47 17.02
N TYR A 92 -16.60 3.46 17.90
CA TYR A 92 -15.44 4.26 18.25
C TYR A 92 -15.14 4.14 19.75
N ALA A 93 -13.89 4.36 20.13
CA ALA A 93 -13.50 4.49 21.53
C ALA A 93 -13.65 5.95 21.98
N ASP A 94 -14.41 6.22 23.04
CA ASP A 94 -14.72 7.60 23.45
C ASP A 94 -13.52 8.37 24.04
N ASP A 95 -12.60 7.66 24.69
CA ASP A 95 -11.56 8.25 25.56
C ASP A 95 -10.23 8.56 24.84
N VAL A 96 -10.12 8.29 23.54
CA VAL A 96 -8.87 8.43 22.78
C VAL A 96 -9.08 9.45 21.65
N PRO A 97 -8.61 10.70 21.78
CA PRO A 97 -8.96 11.76 20.83
C PRO A 97 -8.52 11.51 19.39
N ALA A 98 -7.42 10.77 19.18
CA ALA A 98 -6.85 10.47 17.87
C ALA A 98 -6.06 9.15 17.91
N PRO A 99 -5.84 8.47 16.76
CA PRO A 99 -4.99 7.29 16.69
C PRO A 99 -3.60 7.54 17.30
N THR A 100 -3.20 6.69 18.25
CA THR A 100 -1.90 6.79 18.94
C THR A 100 -1.33 5.41 19.28
N GLY A 101 0.00 5.31 19.31
CA GLY A 101 0.70 4.10 19.76
C GLY A 101 0.73 3.94 21.28
N ASP A 102 0.47 5.01 22.03
CA ASP A 102 0.57 5.01 23.49
C ASP A 102 -0.46 4.07 24.10
N GLY A 103 -0.07 3.05 24.87
CA GLY A 103 -1.01 2.10 25.46
C GLY A 103 -1.81 1.24 24.47
N LEU A 104 -1.39 1.17 23.20
CA LEU A 104 -2.13 0.47 22.14
C LEU A 104 -2.43 -1.00 22.47
N ALA A 105 -1.46 -1.74 23.00
CA ALA A 105 -1.65 -3.16 23.36
C ALA A 105 -2.73 -3.34 24.44
N ALA A 106 -2.78 -2.45 25.44
CA ALA A 106 -3.82 -2.49 26.47
C ALA A 106 -5.20 -2.16 25.88
N ARG A 107 -5.29 -1.16 24.99
CA ARG A 107 -6.53 -0.82 24.29
C ARG A 107 -7.05 -1.96 23.43
N VAL A 108 -6.18 -2.66 22.71
CA VAL A 108 -6.53 -3.85 21.92
C VAL A 108 -7.10 -4.94 22.83
N ARG A 109 -6.41 -5.25 23.93
CA ARG A 109 -6.87 -6.23 24.91
C ARG A 109 -8.23 -5.86 25.49
N ASP A 110 -8.41 -4.61 25.90
CA ASP A 110 -9.64 -4.15 26.56
C ASP A 110 -10.81 -4.09 25.57
N ALA A 111 -10.55 -3.68 24.31
CA ALA A 111 -11.55 -3.74 23.25
C ALA A 111 -11.95 -5.19 22.97
N LEU A 112 -10.99 -6.09 22.76
CA LEU A 112 -11.30 -7.50 22.52
C LEU A 112 -12.07 -8.12 23.70
N ALA A 113 -11.67 -7.86 24.94
CA ALA A 113 -12.35 -8.38 26.12
C ALA A 113 -13.81 -7.90 26.24
N ARG A 114 -14.13 -6.67 25.79
CA ARG A 114 -15.51 -6.17 25.75
C ARG A 114 -16.34 -6.84 24.66
N GLU A 115 -15.72 -7.13 23.52
CA GLU A 115 -16.41 -7.70 22.37
C GLU A 115 -16.65 -9.21 22.52
N LEU A 116 -15.72 -9.94 23.14
CA LEU A 116 -15.85 -11.37 23.41
C LEU A 116 -17.00 -11.67 24.38
N GLY A 117 -17.91 -12.55 23.98
CA GLY A 117 -19.08 -12.93 24.78
C GLY A 117 -20.15 -11.84 24.92
N SER A 118 -20.01 -10.72 24.22
CA SER A 118 -21.09 -9.72 24.13
C SER A 118 -22.30 -10.29 23.40
N ALA A 119 -23.47 -9.65 23.54
CA ALA A 119 -24.70 -10.09 22.86
C ALA A 119 -24.59 -10.12 21.32
N GLN A 120 -23.59 -9.43 20.77
CA GLN A 120 -23.30 -9.36 19.33
C GLN A 120 -22.11 -10.24 18.93
N ASP A 121 -21.51 -10.97 19.86
CA ASP A 121 -20.43 -11.90 19.55
C ASP A 121 -20.99 -13.11 18.79
N ASP A 122 -20.74 -13.15 17.50
CA ASP A 122 -21.19 -14.19 16.57
C ASP A 122 -20.17 -15.33 16.39
N GLY A 123 -19.10 -15.32 17.21
CA GLY A 123 -18.04 -16.32 17.21
C GLY A 123 -17.11 -16.29 16.00
N GLY A 124 -17.24 -15.33 15.07
CA GLY A 124 -16.33 -15.22 13.93
C GLY A 124 -14.93 -14.73 14.31
N ASP A 125 -13.96 -14.97 13.44
CA ASP A 125 -12.55 -14.60 13.68
C ASP A 125 -12.40 -13.08 13.85
N VAL A 126 -11.33 -12.69 14.55
CA VAL A 126 -11.01 -11.28 14.82
C VAL A 126 -9.80 -10.86 14.01
N LEU A 127 -9.85 -9.68 13.39
CA LEU A 127 -8.71 -9.05 12.74
C LEU A 127 -8.34 -7.75 13.44
N VAL A 128 -7.12 -7.66 13.94
CA VAL A 128 -6.59 -6.48 14.61
C VAL A 128 -5.57 -5.82 13.69
N PHE A 129 -5.83 -4.59 13.24
CA PHE A 129 -4.87 -3.81 12.49
C PHE A 129 -3.90 -3.10 13.43
N LEU A 130 -2.60 -3.34 13.23
CA LEU A 130 -1.50 -2.82 14.01
C LEU A 130 -0.40 -2.28 13.08
N PRO A 131 0.37 -1.26 13.50
CA PRO A 131 1.28 -0.57 12.59
C PRO A 131 2.58 -1.33 12.27
N GLY A 132 2.92 -2.38 13.01
CA GLY A 132 4.16 -3.12 12.78
C GLY A 132 4.42 -4.26 13.77
N LYS A 133 5.52 -4.98 13.54
CA LYS A 133 5.93 -6.17 14.32
C LYS A 133 6.05 -5.90 15.82
N ARG A 134 6.58 -4.73 16.20
CA ARG A 134 6.74 -4.35 17.61
C ARG A 134 5.38 -4.26 18.31
N GLU A 135 4.41 -3.62 17.67
CA GLU A 135 3.07 -3.46 18.22
C GLU A 135 2.27 -4.78 18.17
N ILE A 136 2.49 -5.62 17.15
CA ILE A 136 1.96 -6.99 17.08
C ILE A 136 2.43 -7.83 18.28
N GLN A 137 3.74 -7.84 18.56
CA GLN A 137 4.27 -8.61 19.69
C GLN A 137 3.70 -8.11 21.02
N ALA A 138 3.67 -6.79 21.22
CA ALA A 138 3.12 -6.21 22.44
C ALA A 138 1.63 -6.53 22.64
N ALA A 139 0.85 -6.56 21.55
CA ALA A 139 -0.55 -6.95 21.59
C ALA A 139 -0.71 -8.45 21.91
N GLU A 140 0.08 -9.34 21.29
CA GLU A 140 0.07 -10.77 21.62
C GLU A 140 0.35 -11.02 23.10
N ASP A 141 1.41 -10.40 23.63
CA ASP A 141 1.79 -10.51 25.04
C ASP A 141 0.64 -10.06 25.97
N ALA A 142 -0.01 -8.94 25.64
CA ALA A 142 -1.15 -8.41 26.39
C ALA A 142 -2.40 -9.29 26.30
N LEU A 143 -2.56 -10.04 25.21
CA LEU A 143 -3.70 -10.92 24.95
C LEU A 143 -3.55 -12.32 25.54
N GLY A 144 -2.35 -12.74 25.95
CA GLY A 144 -2.09 -14.12 26.37
C GLY A 144 -3.00 -14.65 27.48
N GLY A 145 -3.41 -13.81 28.44
CA GLY A 145 -4.39 -14.17 29.46
C GLY A 145 -5.79 -14.42 28.89
N LEU A 146 -6.26 -13.49 28.06
CA LEU A 146 -7.57 -13.55 27.41
C LEU A 146 -7.66 -14.74 26.43
N ALA A 147 -6.59 -14.99 25.68
CA ALA A 147 -6.50 -16.09 24.73
C ALA A 147 -6.66 -17.45 25.42
N ARG A 148 -6.04 -17.65 26.58
CA ARG A 148 -6.21 -18.89 27.37
C ARG A 148 -7.64 -19.05 27.89
N THR A 149 -8.24 -17.98 28.43
CA THR A 149 -9.60 -18.01 28.98
C THR A 149 -10.66 -18.32 27.93
N HIS A 150 -10.51 -17.77 26.73
CA HIS A 150 -11.49 -17.92 25.64
C HIS A 150 -11.08 -18.97 24.59
N ASN A 151 -10.00 -19.74 24.84
CA ASN A 151 -9.47 -20.76 23.92
C ASN A 151 -9.23 -20.21 22.49
N LEU A 152 -8.62 -19.03 22.39
CA LEU A 152 -8.31 -18.35 21.14
C LEU A 152 -6.95 -18.76 20.61
N ASP A 153 -6.81 -18.71 19.28
CA ASP A 153 -5.54 -18.85 18.59
C ASP A 153 -5.05 -17.48 18.10
N ILE A 154 -3.89 -17.03 18.57
CA ILE A 154 -3.32 -15.72 18.19
C ILE A 154 -2.39 -15.95 17.00
N VAL A 155 -2.61 -15.21 15.91
CA VAL A 155 -1.87 -15.37 14.67
C VAL A 155 -1.29 -14.05 14.23
N GLN A 156 0.04 -13.94 14.22
CA GLN A 156 0.73 -12.75 13.71
C GLN A 156 0.74 -12.75 12.17
N VAL A 157 0.47 -11.60 11.55
CA VAL A 157 0.46 -11.43 10.09
C VAL A 157 1.19 -10.15 9.69
N HIS A 158 2.42 -10.28 9.18
CA HIS A 158 3.20 -9.13 8.72
C HIS A 158 4.10 -9.50 7.53
N GLY A 159 4.54 -8.51 6.76
CA GLY A 159 5.26 -8.72 5.49
C GLY A 159 6.59 -9.49 5.55
N SER A 160 7.17 -9.74 6.73
CA SER A 160 8.36 -10.60 6.86
C SER A 160 8.04 -12.09 7.04
N LEU A 161 6.77 -12.51 7.03
CA LEU A 161 6.40 -13.91 7.09
C LEU A 161 6.48 -14.54 5.69
N PRO A 162 7.00 -15.79 5.57
CA PRO A 162 6.93 -16.52 4.32
C PRO A 162 5.48 -16.64 3.82
N VAL A 163 5.29 -16.56 2.50
CA VAL A 163 3.96 -16.64 1.87
C VAL A 163 3.22 -17.92 2.26
N ASP A 164 3.93 -19.05 2.37
CA ASP A 164 3.35 -20.33 2.78
C ASP A 164 2.83 -20.32 4.22
N GLU A 165 3.46 -19.55 5.12
CA GLU A 165 3.01 -19.40 6.51
C GLU A 165 1.76 -18.53 6.58
N ILE A 166 1.73 -17.44 5.82
CA ILE A 166 0.56 -16.57 5.64
C ILE A 166 -0.61 -17.40 5.11
N GLN A 167 -0.42 -18.18 4.05
CA GLN A 167 -1.48 -19.05 3.50
C GLN A 167 -1.95 -20.11 4.49
N ARG A 168 -1.04 -20.70 5.29
CA ARG A 168 -1.38 -21.69 6.31
C ARG A 168 -2.20 -21.07 7.44
N ALA A 169 -1.87 -19.86 7.87
CA ALA A 169 -2.63 -19.09 8.86
C ALA A 169 -4.11 -18.88 8.45
N PHE A 170 -4.39 -18.87 7.14
CA PHE A 170 -5.71 -18.54 6.60
C PHE A 170 -6.55 -19.74 6.15
N LYS A 171 -6.09 -20.97 6.39
CA LYS A 171 -6.88 -22.16 6.06
C LYS A 171 -8.22 -22.14 6.82
N PRO A 172 -9.36 -22.49 6.19
CA PRO A 172 -10.68 -22.41 6.83
C PRO A 172 -10.83 -23.31 8.06
N GLU A 173 -10.09 -24.42 8.11
CA GLU A 173 -10.25 -25.49 9.11
C GLU A 173 -9.42 -25.24 10.38
N ALA A 174 -9.72 -24.16 11.09
CA ALA A 174 -9.13 -23.91 12.41
C ALA A 174 -9.99 -24.54 13.53
N PRO A 175 -9.40 -25.33 14.46
CA PRO A 175 -10.14 -25.93 15.56
C PRO A 175 -10.55 -24.93 16.64
N ARG A 176 -10.04 -23.69 16.57
CA ARG A 176 -10.25 -22.60 17.53
C ARG A 176 -10.51 -21.30 16.78
N ARG A 177 -11.27 -20.39 17.40
CA ARG A 177 -11.45 -19.01 16.91
C ARG A 177 -10.11 -18.30 16.89
N ARG A 178 -9.81 -17.61 15.79
CA ARG A 178 -8.53 -16.93 15.58
C ARG A 178 -8.64 -15.44 15.84
N VAL A 179 -7.53 -14.88 16.32
CA VAL A 179 -7.29 -13.44 16.41
C VAL A 179 -6.05 -13.14 15.58
N PHE A 180 -6.26 -12.58 14.40
CA PHE A 180 -5.19 -12.15 13.51
C PHE A 180 -4.67 -10.79 13.96
N LEU A 181 -3.37 -10.70 14.27
CA LEU A 181 -2.68 -9.45 14.58
C LEU A 181 -1.88 -9.03 13.34
N ALA A 182 -2.39 -8.08 12.58
CA ALA A 182 -1.94 -7.83 11.22
C ALA A 182 -1.48 -6.40 10.95
N THR A 183 -0.52 -6.23 10.05
CA THR A 183 -0.27 -4.92 9.41
C THR A 183 -1.25 -4.68 8.26
N ASN A 184 -1.05 -3.58 7.52
CA ASN A 184 -1.77 -3.28 6.28
C ASN A 184 -1.68 -4.39 5.21
N VAL A 185 -0.84 -5.41 5.36
CA VAL A 185 -0.84 -6.60 4.50
C VAL A 185 -2.19 -7.32 4.47
N ALA A 186 -2.99 -7.18 5.53
CA ALA A 186 -4.35 -7.75 5.59
C ALA A 186 -5.45 -6.83 5.02
N GLU A 187 -5.11 -5.60 4.62
CA GLU A 187 -6.03 -4.63 4.04
C GLU A 187 -6.45 -5.11 2.64
N THR A 188 -5.46 -5.33 1.76
CA THR A 188 -5.64 -5.67 0.34
C THR A 188 -5.38 -7.15 0.06
N SER A 189 -4.18 -7.63 0.36
CA SER A 189 -3.59 -8.83 -0.28
C SER A 189 -4.04 -10.21 0.24
N VAL A 190 -5.01 -10.28 1.14
CA VAL A 190 -5.39 -11.53 1.83
C VAL A 190 -6.90 -11.71 1.82
N THR A 191 -7.41 -12.94 1.73
CA THR A 191 -8.82 -13.26 2.00
C THR A 191 -8.95 -13.95 3.37
N LEU A 192 -9.74 -13.36 4.28
CA LEU A 192 -10.01 -13.90 5.62
C LEU A 192 -11.50 -14.18 5.75
N PRO A 193 -12.01 -15.30 5.20
CA PRO A 193 -13.46 -15.53 5.12
C PRO A 193 -14.14 -15.70 6.50
N GLY A 194 -13.38 -16.00 7.55
CA GLY A 194 -13.90 -16.17 8.90
C GLY A 194 -14.09 -14.88 9.70
N VAL A 195 -13.54 -13.75 9.24
CA VAL A 195 -13.48 -12.52 10.03
C VAL A 195 -14.83 -11.80 10.06
N THR A 196 -15.32 -11.51 11.26
CA THR A 196 -16.54 -10.73 11.51
C THR A 196 -16.34 -9.58 12.49
N LEU A 197 -15.17 -9.53 13.16
CA LEU A 197 -14.80 -8.43 14.03
C LEU A 197 -13.45 -7.85 13.60
N VAL A 198 -13.42 -6.55 13.34
CA VAL A 198 -12.18 -5.79 13.14
C VAL A 198 -11.93 -4.89 14.36
N LEU A 199 -10.70 -4.86 14.85
CA LEU A 199 -10.20 -3.85 15.79
C LEU A 199 -9.15 -3.02 15.05
N ASP A 200 -9.42 -1.74 14.80
CA ASP A 200 -8.52 -0.88 14.04
C ASP A 200 -7.75 0.06 14.98
N SER A 201 -6.41 0.03 14.90
CA SER A 201 -5.58 1.01 15.62
C SER A 201 -5.59 2.39 14.97
N GLY A 202 -6.01 2.49 13.70
CA GLY A 202 -6.01 3.72 12.92
C GLY A 202 -4.60 4.18 12.52
N LEU A 203 -3.62 3.28 12.58
CA LEU A 203 -2.21 3.59 12.37
C LEU A 203 -1.58 2.67 11.33
N ALA A 204 -0.54 3.18 10.67
CA ALA A 204 0.38 2.42 9.83
C ALA A 204 1.79 2.98 9.96
N ARG A 205 2.80 2.16 9.63
CA ARG A 205 4.15 2.68 9.35
C ARG A 205 4.24 3.02 7.87
N MET A 206 4.43 4.31 7.57
CA MET A 206 4.63 4.79 6.20
C MET A 206 5.99 5.46 6.06
N ARG A 207 6.57 5.39 4.86
CA ARG A 207 7.74 6.22 4.51
C ARG A 207 7.28 7.67 4.45
N VAL A 208 7.97 8.51 5.21
CA VAL A 208 7.80 9.96 5.21
C VAL A 208 9.13 10.61 4.91
N HIS A 209 9.09 11.68 4.13
CA HIS A 209 10.27 12.47 3.84
C HIS A 209 10.37 13.64 4.83
N ARG A 210 11.50 13.73 5.56
CA ARG A 210 11.79 14.84 6.49
C ARG A 210 13.23 15.31 6.31
N GLY A 211 13.39 16.55 5.82
CA GLY A 211 14.69 17.22 5.75
C GLY A 211 15.73 16.51 4.86
N GLY A 212 15.33 16.09 3.66
CA GLY A 212 16.23 15.42 2.71
C GLY A 212 16.47 13.93 2.99
N ARG A 213 15.71 13.31 3.90
CA ARG A 213 15.84 11.88 4.24
C ARG A 213 14.48 11.19 4.33
N SER A 214 14.43 9.97 3.79
CA SER A 214 13.30 9.05 3.98
C SER A 214 13.41 8.36 5.34
N ALA A 215 12.32 8.36 6.11
CA ALA A 215 12.23 7.67 7.38
C ALA A 215 10.89 6.94 7.49
N LEU A 216 10.87 5.79 8.18
CA LEU A 216 9.63 5.13 8.54
C LEU A 216 9.03 5.79 9.78
N ALA A 217 7.88 6.45 9.62
CA ALA A 217 7.15 7.06 10.72
C ALA A 217 5.83 6.35 10.96
N LEU A 218 5.41 6.36 12.23
CA LEU A 218 4.08 5.96 12.63
C LEU A 218 3.12 7.12 12.33
N VAL A 219 2.07 6.86 11.56
CA VAL A 219 1.14 7.88 11.08
C VAL A 219 -0.30 7.36 11.12
N PRO A 220 -1.29 8.24 11.32
CA PRO A 220 -2.69 7.90 11.11
C PRO A 220 -2.94 7.50 9.65
N VAL A 221 -3.83 6.53 9.44
CA VAL A 221 -4.29 6.17 8.09
C VAL A 221 -5.37 7.12 7.61
N ALA A 222 -5.58 7.19 6.30
CA ALA A 222 -6.66 7.96 5.70
C ALA A 222 -8.02 7.26 5.89
N GLU A 223 -9.11 8.02 5.76
CA GLU A 223 -10.49 7.50 5.86
C GLU A 223 -10.73 6.32 4.92
N ALA A 224 -10.29 6.43 3.66
CA ALA A 224 -10.40 5.35 2.68
C ALA A 224 -9.77 4.02 3.18
N SER A 225 -8.61 4.07 3.84
CA SER A 225 -7.98 2.89 4.44
C SER A 225 -8.76 2.36 5.63
N MET A 226 -9.31 3.25 6.48
CA MET A 226 -10.15 2.84 7.61
C MET A 226 -11.40 2.09 7.13
N ASP A 227 -11.97 2.50 6.00
CA ASP A 227 -13.16 1.86 5.42
C ASP A 227 -12.83 0.50 4.79
N GLN A 228 -11.68 0.37 4.12
CA GLN A 228 -11.20 -0.93 3.64
C GLN A 228 -10.96 -1.92 4.79
N ARG A 229 -10.32 -1.44 5.86
CA ARG A 229 -10.07 -2.22 7.08
C ARG A 229 -11.37 -2.67 7.73
N ALA A 230 -12.35 -1.78 7.85
CA ALA A 230 -13.68 -2.13 8.36
C ALA A 230 -14.38 -3.15 7.45
N GLY A 231 -14.33 -2.95 6.12
CA GLY A 231 -14.92 -3.83 5.12
C GLY A 231 -14.41 -5.27 5.16
N ARG A 232 -13.26 -5.53 5.81
CA ARG A 232 -12.75 -6.89 6.06
C ARG A 232 -13.70 -7.75 6.88
N ALA A 233 -14.49 -7.15 7.76
CA ALA A 233 -15.49 -7.86 8.57
C ALA A 233 -16.79 -8.17 7.79
N GLY A 234 -17.04 -7.48 6.67
CA GLY A 234 -18.28 -7.58 5.89
C GLY A 234 -18.22 -8.48 4.66
N ARG A 235 -17.20 -9.35 4.53
CA ARG A 235 -16.97 -10.13 3.29
C ARG A 235 -17.89 -11.35 3.13
N VAL A 236 -18.30 -11.98 4.23
CA VAL A 236 -19.07 -13.24 4.20
C VAL A 236 -20.45 -13.12 4.86
N ARG A 237 -20.56 -12.24 5.86
CA ARG A 237 -21.78 -11.95 6.62
C ARG A 237 -21.64 -10.58 7.28
N GLU A 238 -22.69 -10.13 7.97
CA GLU A 238 -22.67 -8.91 8.77
C GLU A 238 -21.48 -8.92 9.73
N GLY A 239 -20.81 -7.77 9.83
CA GLY A 239 -19.57 -7.63 10.59
C GLY A 239 -19.59 -6.41 11.50
N ARG A 240 -18.54 -6.27 12.29
CA ARG A 240 -18.35 -5.15 13.22
C ARG A 240 -16.92 -4.66 13.14
N CYS A 241 -16.74 -3.35 13.29
CA CYS A 241 -15.44 -2.71 13.36
C CYS A 241 -15.39 -1.77 14.56
N VAL A 242 -14.41 -1.97 15.43
CA VAL A 242 -14.14 -1.08 16.57
C VAL A 242 -12.88 -0.28 16.27
N ARG A 243 -13.06 1.00 16.02
CA ARG A 243 -11.99 1.99 15.84
C ARG A 243 -11.50 2.42 17.23
N LEU A 244 -10.21 2.24 17.51
CA LEU A 244 -9.62 2.47 18.85
C LEU A 244 -9.35 3.96 19.17
N TRP A 245 -10.11 4.85 18.55
CA TRP A 245 -10.07 6.30 18.71
C TRP A 245 -11.49 6.88 18.66
N SER A 246 -11.63 8.15 19.00
CA SER A 246 -12.90 8.86 19.07
C SER A 246 -13.40 9.26 17.69
N GLU A 247 -14.72 9.17 17.48
CA GLU A 247 -15.39 9.63 16.26
C GLU A 247 -15.14 11.12 15.95
N ARG A 248 -14.73 11.92 16.95
CA ARG A 248 -14.37 13.33 16.77
C ARG A 248 -13.07 13.54 15.98
N TYR A 249 -12.26 12.50 15.78
CA TYR A 249 -11.05 12.58 14.97
C TYR A 249 -11.42 12.77 13.50
N SER A 250 -10.89 13.81 12.86
CA SER A 250 -11.07 14.07 11.44
C SER A 250 -9.85 13.55 10.67
N PRO A 251 -9.91 12.38 10.03
CA PRO A 251 -8.84 11.90 9.17
C PRO A 251 -8.79 12.67 7.85
N GLU A 252 -7.65 12.58 7.17
CA GLU A 252 -7.59 12.94 5.74
C GLU A 252 -8.42 11.94 4.93
N PRO A 253 -9.23 12.38 3.94
CA PRO A 253 -10.09 11.47 3.18
C PRO A 253 -9.32 10.38 2.42
N HIS A 254 -8.18 10.76 1.83
CA HIS A 254 -7.34 9.88 1.02
C HIS A 254 -5.86 10.05 1.38
N ALA A 255 -5.09 8.99 1.21
CA ALA A 255 -3.63 9.11 1.26
C ALA A 255 -3.16 9.94 0.07
N ALA A 256 -2.35 10.96 0.35
CA ALA A 256 -1.66 11.70 -0.71
C ALA A 256 -0.69 10.75 -1.45
N PRO A 257 -0.63 10.81 -2.78
CA PRO A 257 0.20 9.90 -3.57
C PRO A 257 1.67 10.01 -3.17
N GLU A 258 2.36 8.88 -3.21
CA GLU A 258 3.73 8.79 -2.72
C GLU A 258 4.67 9.74 -3.45
N ILE A 259 4.46 9.95 -4.76
CA ILE A 259 5.23 10.87 -5.61
C ILE A 259 5.21 12.33 -5.11
N GLU A 260 4.22 12.73 -4.30
CA GLU A 260 4.15 14.06 -3.70
C GLU A 260 4.90 14.16 -2.36
N ARG A 261 5.39 13.03 -1.83
CA ARG A 261 5.86 12.91 -0.44
C ARG A 261 7.26 12.29 -0.31
N ILE A 262 7.93 11.99 -1.42
CA ILE A 262 9.25 11.34 -1.47
C ILE A 262 10.24 12.15 -2.30
N GLU A 263 11.52 11.76 -2.21
CA GLU A 263 12.53 12.19 -3.17
C GLU A 263 12.35 11.45 -4.49
N LEU A 264 12.58 12.14 -5.60
CA LEU A 264 12.25 11.63 -6.92
C LEU A 264 13.43 10.99 -7.66
N ASP A 265 14.56 10.71 -7.01
CA ASP A 265 15.73 10.10 -7.66
C ASP A 265 15.36 8.75 -8.29
N ASP A 266 14.75 7.85 -7.51
CA ASP A 266 14.32 6.53 -7.98
C ASP A 266 13.19 6.63 -9.01
N VAL A 267 12.28 7.60 -8.83
CA VAL A 267 11.18 7.89 -9.77
C VAL A 267 11.75 8.31 -11.13
N LEU A 268 12.74 9.20 -11.15
CA LEU A 268 13.38 9.67 -12.38
C LEU A 268 14.19 8.56 -13.07
N LEU A 269 14.94 7.75 -12.32
CA LEU A 269 15.68 6.62 -12.87
C LEU A 269 14.73 5.59 -13.50
N ALA A 270 13.69 5.20 -12.77
CA ALA A 270 12.68 4.26 -13.25
C ALA A 270 11.92 4.81 -14.47
N ALA A 271 11.44 6.05 -14.39
CA ALA A 271 10.72 6.69 -15.50
C ALA A 271 11.58 6.78 -16.76
N ALA A 272 12.85 7.18 -16.63
CA ALA A 272 13.77 7.24 -17.75
C ALA A 272 14.03 5.86 -18.36
N SER A 273 14.15 4.82 -17.53
CA SER A 273 14.33 3.42 -18.00
C SER A 273 13.17 2.90 -18.85
N VAL A 274 11.98 3.49 -18.71
CA VAL A 274 10.78 3.12 -19.49
C VAL A 274 10.44 4.14 -20.58
N GLY A 275 11.38 5.03 -20.91
CA GLY A 275 11.28 6.00 -22.02
C GLY A 275 10.67 7.35 -21.65
N LEU A 276 10.48 7.65 -20.36
CA LEU A 276 9.99 8.93 -19.84
C LEU A 276 11.18 9.77 -19.33
N GLU A 277 12.09 10.13 -20.22
CA GLU A 277 13.30 10.90 -19.89
C GLU A 277 13.27 12.34 -20.42
N GLY A 278 14.16 13.20 -19.89
CA GLY A 278 14.27 14.60 -20.32
C GLY A 278 12.93 15.35 -20.27
N PRO A 279 12.54 16.09 -21.33
CA PRO A 279 11.25 16.78 -21.41
C PRO A 279 10.04 15.83 -21.35
N ALA A 280 10.17 14.62 -21.90
CA ALA A 280 9.07 13.65 -21.98
C ALA A 280 8.58 13.20 -20.61
N PHE A 281 9.42 13.33 -19.56
CA PHE A 281 9.01 13.09 -18.19
C PHE A 281 7.85 13.99 -17.76
N LEU A 282 7.93 15.31 -17.98
CA LEU A 282 6.89 16.25 -17.55
C LEU A 282 5.67 16.23 -18.49
N ASP A 283 5.86 15.84 -19.75
CA ASP A 283 4.79 15.69 -20.75
C ASP A 283 4.06 14.34 -20.66
N ALA A 284 4.48 13.45 -19.75
CA ALA A 284 3.86 12.15 -19.59
C ALA A 284 2.44 12.30 -18.99
N PRO A 285 1.50 11.39 -19.34
CA PRO A 285 0.13 11.41 -18.81
C PRO A 285 0.10 10.91 -17.37
N TRP A 286 0.60 11.73 -16.44
CA TRP A 286 0.60 11.42 -15.02
C TRP A 286 -0.81 11.47 -14.43
N ILE A 287 -1.17 10.44 -13.68
CA ILE A 287 -2.35 10.48 -12.83
C ILE A 287 -2.09 11.39 -11.63
N SER A 288 -0.88 11.32 -11.05
CA SER A 288 -0.40 12.18 -9.98
C SER A 288 0.80 12.97 -10.48
N MET A 289 0.65 14.27 -10.75
CA MET A 289 1.74 15.08 -11.28
C MET A 289 2.89 15.20 -10.25
N PRO A 290 4.13 14.81 -10.61
CA PRO A 290 5.28 15.00 -9.73
C PRO A 290 5.50 16.49 -9.43
N PRO A 291 5.76 16.90 -8.17
CA PRO A 291 6.02 18.30 -7.86
C PRO A 291 7.27 18.84 -8.56
N GLY A 292 7.13 19.94 -9.31
CA GLY A 292 8.22 20.49 -10.13
C GLY A 292 9.52 20.78 -9.37
N PHE A 293 9.42 21.36 -8.16
CA PHE A 293 10.59 21.62 -7.32
C PHE A 293 11.34 20.34 -6.94
N ALA A 294 10.63 19.26 -6.62
CA ALA A 294 11.22 17.97 -6.27
C ALA A 294 11.87 17.30 -7.48
N VAL A 295 11.29 17.47 -8.67
CA VAL A 295 11.87 17.00 -9.94
C VAL A 295 13.19 17.71 -10.21
N ASP A 296 13.24 19.04 -10.04
CA ASP A 296 14.45 19.82 -10.28
C ASP A 296 15.57 19.47 -9.30
N GLU A 297 15.25 19.26 -8.03
CA GLU A 297 16.22 18.82 -7.01
C GLU A 297 16.77 17.42 -7.32
N ALA A 298 15.90 16.47 -7.68
CA ALA A 298 16.31 15.12 -8.03
C ALA A 298 17.17 15.09 -9.31
N ARG A 299 16.80 15.85 -10.35
CA ARG A 299 17.63 16.03 -11.55
C ARG A 299 19.01 16.59 -11.22
N ALA A 300 19.09 17.59 -10.33
CA ALA A 300 20.36 18.16 -9.90
C ALA A 300 21.23 17.14 -9.14
N ARG A 301 20.63 16.31 -8.27
CA ARG A 301 21.34 15.23 -7.57
C ARG A 301 21.85 14.17 -8.54
N LEU A 302 21.02 13.68 -9.46
CA LEU A 302 21.39 12.66 -10.43
C LEU A 302 22.45 13.15 -11.44
N ARG A 303 22.40 14.42 -11.87
CA ARG A 303 23.48 15.03 -12.68
C ARG A 303 24.79 15.12 -11.92
N ARG A 304 24.77 15.54 -10.65
CA ARG A 304 25.98 15.52 -9.79
C ARG A 304 26.52 14.11 -9.60
N ALA A 305 25.65 13.11 -9.59
CA ALA A 305 26.03 11.70 -9.55
C ALA A 305 26.46 11.13 -10.91
N ARG A 306 26.46 11.93 -12.00
CA ARG A 306 26.74 11.50 -13.38
C ARG A 306 25.77 10.43 -13.90
N ALA A 307 24.60 10.28 -13.29
CA ALA A 307 23.55 9.35 -13.70
C ALA A 307 22.68 9.93 -14.84
N LEU A 308 22.58 11.26 -14.93
CA LEU A 308 21.89 11.98 -16.01
C LEU A 308 22.85 12.89 -16.78
N ASP A 309 22.59 13.04 -18.09
CA ASP A 309 23.23 14.05 -18.93
C ASP A 309 22.55 15.44 -18.80
N ASP A 310 23.07 16.42 -19.52
CA ASP A 310 22.53 17.80 -19.50
C ASP A 310 21.11 17.86 -20.07
N GLN A 311 20.75 16.96 -20.99
CA GLN A 311 19.42 16.83 -21.56
C GLN A 311 18.45 16.05 -20.65
N GLY A 312 18.93 15.50 -19.53
CA GLY A 312 18.14 14.73 -18.57
C GLY A 312 17.87 13.30 -19.01
N ARG A 313 18.76 12.72 -19.84
CA ARG A 313 18.74 11.31 -20.27
C ARG A 313 19.68 10.47 -19.42
N LEU A 314 19.41 9.17 -19.31
CA LEU A 314 20.29 8.27 -18.57
C LEU A 314 21.67 8.15 -19.24
N THR A 315 22.72 8.27 -18.43
CA THR A 315 24.08 7.85 -18.84
C THR A 315 24.23 6.32 -18.69
N ALA A 316 25.36 5.75 -19.11
CA ALA A 316 25.66 4.34 -18.85
C ALA A 316 25.61 4.00 -17.35
N LEU A 317 26.10 4.91 -16.49
CA LEU A 317 25.99 4.78 -15.03
C LEU A 317 24.53 4.87 -14.56
N GLY A 318 23.74 5.79 -15.13
CA GLY A 318 22.32 5.92 -14.81
C GLY A 318 21.51 4.68 -15.18
N GLN A 319 21.83 4.07 -16.33
CA GLN A 319 21.24 2.80 -16.76
C GLN A 319 21.56 1.67 -15.77
N GLU A 320 22.82 1.56 -15.34
CA GLU A 320 23.23 0.57 -14.35
C GLU A 320 22.47 0.78 -13.03
N LEU A 321 22.42 2.01 -12.51
CA LEU A 321 21.70 2.37 -11.29
C LEU A 321 20.20 2.03 -11.38
N ALA A 322 19.55 2.31 -12.51
CA ALA A 322 18.12 2.04 -12.70
C ALA A 322 17.77 0.54 -12.66
N THR A 323 18.73 -0.35 -12.91
CA THR A 323 18.52 -1.82 -12.88
C THR A 323 18.76 -2.45 -11.51
N MET A 324 19.32 -1.70 -10.56
CA MET A 324 19.68 -2.20 -9.25
C MET A 324 18.45 -2.37 -8.34
N PRO A 325 18.40 -3.40 -7.49
CA PRO A 325 17.30 -3.62 -6.54
C PRO A 325 17.42 -2.74 -5.28
N VAL A 326 18.10 -1.60 -5.37
CA VAL A 326 18.35 -0.65 -4.27
C VAL A 326 18.04 0.76 -4.75
N SER A 327 17.90 1.71 -3.82
CA SER A 327 17.72 3.12 -4.21
C SER A 327 18.94 3.63 -4.99
N GLY A 328 18.77 4.64 -5.85
CA GLY A 328 19.87 5.22 -6.63
C GLY A 328 21.01 5.76 -5.75
N ALA A 329 20.69 6.23 -4.54
CA ALA A 329 21.69 6.64 -3.56
C ALA A 329 22.52 5.46 -3.03
N GLU A 330 21.89 4.33 -2.72
CA GLU A 330 22.56 3.10 -2.28
C GLU A 330 23.32 2.44 -3.43
N GLY A 331 22.74 2.40 -4.63
CA GLY A 331 23.38 1.88 -5.83
C GLY A 331 24.67 2.62 -6.16
N ARG A 332 24.69 3.95 -5.97
CA ARG A 332 25.92 4.74 -6.15
C ARG A 332 27.03 4.30 -5.19
N LEU A 333 26.72 3.99 -3.94
CA LEU A 333 27.72 3.50 -2.98
C LEU A 333 28.30 2.14 -3.39
N LEU A 334 27.55 1.35 -4.16
CA LEU A 334 27.99 0.05 -4.67
C LEU A 334 28.88 0.20 -5.92
N ILE A 335 28.58 1.15 -6.81
CA ILE A 335 29.29 1.33 -8.09
C ILE A 335 30.52 2.25 -7.95
N ASP A 336 30.44 3.28 -7.09
CA ASP A 336 31.46 4.31 -6.91
C ASP A 336 31.63 4.60 -5.40
N PRO A 337 32.16 3.64 -4.61
CA PRO A 337 32.38 3.82 -3.18
C PRO A 337 33.41 4.95 -2.93
N PRO A 338 33.24 5.75 -1.87
CA PRO A 338 34.03 6.95 -1.61
C PRO A 338 35.53 6.70 -1.36
#